data_AF-A0A841DDI6-F1
#
_entry.id   AF-A0A841DDI6-F1
#
_cell.length_a   1.000
_cell.length_b   1.000
_cell.length_c   1.000
_cell.angle_alpha   90.00
_cell.angle_beta   90.00
_cell.angle_gamma   90.00
#
_symmetry.space_group_name_H-M   'P 1'
#
loop_
_entity.id
_entity.type
_entity.pdbx_description
1 polymer ?
#
loop_
_entity_poly.entity_id
_entity_poly.type
_entity_poly.pdbx_seq_one_letter_code
_entity_poly.pdbx_strand_id
1 'polypeptide(L)'
;MPYDDVGELAGRPYEQLVERPEAVVPLPPLVRYRDQVALVCGWRQASDRSWWAQPTWLPEEEQDAVRPPYLRQRQVAGGQVDPVAGQDYRRVPRLRSGSVLTNSS
;
A
#
# COMPACT_ATOMS: atom_id res chain seq x y z
N MET A 1 -13.26 23.56 2.43
CA MET A 1 -11.86 23.92 2.14
C MET A 1 -11.29 22.82 1.28
N PRO A 2 -10.96 23.10 0.00
CA PRO A 2 -10.53 22.13 -0.99
C PRO A 2 -9.07 21.70 -0.74
N TYR A 3 -8.63 20.69 -1.46
CA TYR A 3 -7.41 19.90 -1.28
C TYR A 3 -6.09 20.67 -1.54
N ASP A 4 -5.77 21.68 -0.75
CA ASP A 4 -4.55 22.48 -0.93
C ASP A 4 -3.27 21.79 -0.41
N ASP A 5 -3.38 20.71 0.38
CA ASP A 5 -2.22 20.07 1.03
C ASP A 5 -1.64 18.86 0.26
N VAL A 6 -2.11 18.56 -0.95
CA VAL A 6 -1.49 17.54 -1.84
C VAL A 6 -0.25 18.10 -2.58
N GLY A 7 0.14 19.34 -2.27
CA GLY A 7 1.27 20.05 -2.90
C GLY A 7 2.65 19.45 -2.65
N GLU A 8 2.81 18.51 -1.71
CA GLU A 8 4.14 17.99 -1.32
C GLU A 8 4.36 16.49 -1.56
N LEU A 9 3.65 15.89 -2.52
CA LEU A 9 4.13 14.63 -3.13
C LEU A 9 5.31 14.95 -4.06
N ALA A 10 6.47 15.16 -3.44
CA ALA A 10 7.81 14.98 -4.00
C ALA A 10 8.01 15.37 -5.49
N GLY A 11 8.19 16.66 -5.75
CA GLY A 11 9.05 17.15 -6.84
C GLY A 11 8.56 16.97 -8.28
N ARG A 12 7.35 16.46 -8.53
CA ARG A 12 6.69 16.57 -9.85
C ARG A 12 5.24 16.99 -9.65
N PRO A 13 4.79 18.08 -10.31
CA PRO A 13 3.43 18.57 -10.13
C PRO A 13 2.44 17.49 -10.55
N TYR A 14 1.46 17.25 -9.69
CA TYR A 14 0.32 16.33 -9.87
C TYR A 14 -0.32 16.43 -11.27
N GLU A 15 -0.25 17.61 -11.89
CA GLU A 15 -0.68 17.91 -13.26
C GLU A 15 -0.05 17.01 -14.34
N GLN A 16 1.21 16.58 -14.19
CA GLN A 16 1.87 15.70 -15.17
C GLN A 16 1.26 14.28 -15.21
N LEU A 17 0.62 13.82 -14.13
CA LEU A 17 -0.08 12.53 -14.10
C LEU A 17 -1.43 12.62 -14.84
N VAL A 18 -2.04 13.81 -14.89
CA VAL A 18 -3.28 14.06 -15.65
C VAL A 18 -3.00 14.12 -17.15
N GLU A 19 -1.86 14.70 -17.55
CA GLU A 19 -1.46 14.84 -18.95
C GLU A 19 -0.95 13.55 -19.60
N ARG A 20 -0.79 12.47 -18.82
CA ARG A 20 -0.42 11.13 -19.31
C ARG A 20 -1.43 10.09 -18.84
N PRO A 21 -2.60 9.97 -19.49
CA PRO A 21 -3.60 8.94 -19.16
C PRO A 21 -3.05 7.50 -19.28
N GLU A 22 -1.88 7.33 -19.89
CA GLU A 22 -1.19 6.05 -20.10
C GLU A 22 -0.31 5.63 -18.91
N ALA A 23 -0.04 6.52 -17.95
CA ALA A 23 0.64 6.18 -16.71
C ALA A 23 -0.32 5.46 -15.76
N VAL A 24 -0.75 4.26 -16.15
CA VAL A 24 -1.53 3.38 -15.29
C VAL A 24 -0.63 2.97 -14.13
N VAL A 25 -0.82 3.58 -12.96
CA VAL A 25 -0.24 3.09 -11.70
C VAL A 25 -1.13 1.94 -11.24
N PRO A 26 -0.72 0.67 -11.39
CA PRO A 26 -1.57 -0.44 -10.98
C PRO A 26 -1.73 -0.40 -9.46
N LEU A 27 -2.98 -0.35 -9.00
CA LEU A 27 -3.28 -0.44 -7.57
C LEU A 27 -2.75 -1.77 -7.02
N PRO A 28 -2.19 -1.78 -5.79
CA PRO A 28 -1.86 -3.02 -5.11
C PRO A 28 -3.12 -3.90 -4.95
N PRO A 29 -2.97 -5.23 -4.94
CA PRO A 29 -4.12 -6.13 -4.79
C PRO A 29 -4.73 -6.02 -3.39
N LEU A 30 -6.00 -6.39 -3.31
CA LEU A 30 -6.78 -6.36 -2.06
C LEU A 30 -6.58 -7.64 -1.23
N VAL A 31 -6.65 -7.53 0.08
CA VAL A 31 -6.70 -8.63 1.07
C VAL A 31 -7.76 -8.31 2.14
N ARG A 32 -8.23 -9.32 2.86
CA ARG A 32 -8.99 -9.11 4.11
C ARG A 32 -8.05 -9.11 5.29
N TYR A 33 -8.22 -8.17 6.22
CA TYR A 33 -7.47 -8.08 7.47
C TYR A 33 -8.38 -7.51 8.57
N ARG A 34 -8.60 -8.27 9.66
CA ARG A 34 -9.47 -7.87 10.79
C ARG A 34 -10.84 -7.33 10.33
N ASP A 35 -11.51 -8.11 9.49
CA ASP A 35 -12.81 -7.81 8.89
C ASP A 35 -12.86 -6.60 7.93
N GLN A 36 -11.74 -5.93 7.70
CA GLN A 36 -11.61 -4.82 6.77
C GLN A 36 -10.93 -5.24 5.47
N VAL A 37 -11.19 -4.47 4.41
CA VAL A 37 -10.46 -4.62 3.14
C VAL A 37 -9.22 -3.73 3.19
N ALA A 38 -8.07 -4.31 2.86
CA ALA A 38 -6.78 -3.64 2.84
C ALA A 38 -6.07 -3.86 1.50
N LEU A 39 -5.24 -2.90 1.09
CA LEU A 39 -4.26 -3.06 0.01
C LEU A 39 -3.03 -3.78 0.57
N VAL A 40 -2.51 -4.80 -0.11
CA VAL A 40 -1.21 -5.39 0.28
C VAL A 40 -0.09 -4.78 -0.55
N CYS A 41 0.73 -3.93 0.09
CA CYS A 41 1.79 -3.19 -0.59
C CYS A 41 3.11 -3.98 -0.70
N GLY A 42 3.25 -5.06 0.07
CA GLY A 42 4.50 -5.83 0.10
C GLY A 42 4.39 -7.11 0.92
N TRP A 43 5.25 -8.07 0.57
CA TRP A 43 5.54 -9.26 1.35
C TRP A 43 6.99 -9.22 1.77
N ARG A 44 7.26 -9.43 3.06
CA ARG A 44 8.62 -9.52 3.60
C ARG A 44 8.86 -10.90 4.16
N GLN A 45 9.93 -11.55 3.72
CA GLN A 45 10.41 -12.79 4.30
C GLN A 45 11.46 -12.47 5.38
N ALA A 46 11.20 -12.88 6.61
CA ALA A 46 12.14 -12.76 7.71
C ALA A 46 13.25 -13.82 7.63
N SER A 47 14.28 -13.70 8.47
CA SER A 47 15.44 -14.60 8.50
C SER A 47 15.07 -16.04 8.86
N ASP A 48 14.02 -16.22 9.65
CA ASP A 48 13.43 -17.51 10.02
C ASP A 48 12.55 -18.13 8.92
N ARG A 49 12.54 -17.53 7.71
CA ARG A 49 11.70 -17.87 6.55
C ARG A 49 10.22 -17.59 6.72
N SER A 50 9.77 -17.01 7.83
CA SER A 50 8.39 -16.57 8.00
C SER A 50 8.06 -15.42 7.02
N TRP A 51 6.82 -15.41 6.52
CA TRP A 51 6.32 -14.35 5.65
C TRP A 51 5.49 -13.36 6.45
N TRP A 52 5.72 -12.07 6.17
CA TRP A 52 5.01 -10.95 6.72
C TRP A 52 4.35 -10.16 5.59
N ALA A 53 3.09 -9.77 5.79
CA ALA A 53 2.38 -8.88 4.89
C ALA A 53 2.50 -7.43 5.38
N GLN A 54 2.41 -6.49 4.45
CA GLN A 54 2.26 -5.06 4.74
C GLN A 54 0.90 -4.54 4.23
N PRO A 55 -0.21 -4.88 4.91
CA PRO A 55 -1.52 -4.32 4.60
C PRO A 55 -1.58 -2.82 4.92
N THR A 56 -2.27 -2.09 4.06
CA THR A 56 -2.62 -0.68 4.19
C THR A 56 -4.13 -0.50 4.02
N TRP A 57 -4.81 0.18 4.94
CA TRP A 57 -6.26 0.34 4.92
C TRP A 57 -6.70 1.70 5.46
N LEU A 58 -7.95 2.07 5.19
CA LEU A 58 -8.60 3.23 5.79
C LEU A 58 -9.33 2.80 7.06
N PRO A 59 -9.02 3.33 8.25
CA PRO A 59 -9.73 2.98 9.47
C PRO A 59 -11.20 3.43 9.43
N GLU A 60 -12.14 2.53 9.73
CA GLU A 60 -13.58 2.85 9.75
C GLU A 60 -13.98 3.67 10.99
N GLU A 61 -13.37 3.39 12.15
CA GLU A 61 -13.77 3.94 13.46
C GLU A 61 -13.31 5.39 13.71
N GLU A 62 -12.39 5.92 12.88
CA GLU A 62 -11.79 7.25 13.08
C GLU A 62 -12.14 8.24 11.96
N GLN A 63 -13.28 8.03 11.29
CA GLN A 63 -13.84 9.05 10.40
C GLN A 63 -14.54 10.14 11.23
N ASP A 64 -13.77 10.84 12.05
CA ASP A 64 -14.20 12.07 12.67
C ASP A 64 -14.25 13.15 11.58
N ALA A 65 -15.39 13.83 11.41
CA ALA A 65 -15.61 14.77 10.30
C ALA A 65 -14.60 15.94 10.27
N VAL A 66 -13.84 16.11 11.35
CA VAL A 66 -12.80 17.13 11.53
C VAL A 66 -11.45 16.69 10.95
N ARG A 67 -11.18 15.39 10.81
CA ARG A 67 -9.87 14.89 10.33
C ARG A 67 -9.95 14.40 8.89
N PRO A 68 -8.96 14.75 8.04
CA PRO A 68 -8.89 14.18 6.71
C PRO A 68 -8.67 12.66 6.80
N PRO A 69 -9.17 11.89 5.81
CA PRO A 69 -8.95 10.45 5.77
C PRO A 69 -7.45 10.16 5.66
N TYR A 70 -6.98 9.18 6.40
CA TYR A 70 -5.57 8.79 6.40
C TYR A 70 -5.44 7.26 6.37
N LEU A 71 -4.41 6.77 5.70
CA LEU A 71 -4.15 5.34 5.59
C LEU A 71 -3.35 4.85 6.81
N ARG A 72 -3.74 3.70 7.37
CA ARG A 72 -2.92 2.95 8.32
C ARG A 72 -2.19 1.83 7.60
N GLN A 73 -0.93 1.63 7.96
CA GLN A 73 -0.12 0.50 7.50
C GLN A 73 0.42 -0.27 8.71
N ARG A 74 0.48 -1.60 8.60
CA ARG A 74 1.07 -2.45 9.63
C ARG A 74 1.85 -3.60 9.01
N GLN A 75 2.90 -4.06 9.69
CA GLN A 75 3.51 -5.35 9.39
C GLN A 75 2.80 -6.45 10.21
N VAL A 76 2.25 -7.45 9.52
CA VAL A 76 1.48 -8.56 10.13
C VAL A 76 1.96 -9.89 9.59
N ALA A 77 1.77 -10.99 10.33
CA ALA A 77 2.14 -12.30 9.81
C ALA A 77 1.31 -12.62 8.56
N GLY A 78 1.92 -13.26 7.56
CA GLY A 78 1.28 -13.47 6.26
C GLY A 78 0.00 -14.31 6.35
N GLY A 79 -0.11 -15.20 7.33
CA GLY A 79 -1.33 -15.96 7.61
C GLY A 79 -2.44 -15.17 8.32
N GLN A 80 -2.24 -13.88 8.62
CA GLN A 80 -3.27 -13.00 9.20
C GLN A 80 -4.03 -12.20 8.14
N VAL A 81 -3.67 -12.34 6.86
CA VAL A 81 -4.37 -11.69 5.76
C VAL A 81 -4.91 -12.74 4.80
N ASP A 82 -6.16 -12.56 4.38
CA ASP A 82 -6.81 -13.49 3.45
C ASP A 82 -6.82 -12.91 2.04
N PRO A 83 -6.35 -13.64 1.02
CA PRO A 83 -6.47 -13.22 -0.37
C PRO A 83 -7.93 -13.06 -0.79
N VAL A 84 -8.23 -11.96 -1.47
CA VAL A 84 -9.47 -11.74 -2.20
C VAL A 84 -9.38 -12.41 -3.58
N ALA A 85 -10.40 -13.19 -3.93
CA ALA A 85 -10.43 -13.89 -5.22
C ALA A 85 -10.36 -12.92 -6.41
N GLY A 86 -9.67 -13.32 -7.48
CA GLY A 86 -9.54 -12.53 -8.72
C GLY A 86 -8.44 -11.45 -8.70
N GLN A 87 -7.75 -11.26 -7.58
CA GLN A 87 -6.63 -10.30 -7.48
C GLN A 87 -5.29 -10.92 -7.95
N ASP A 88 -4.42 -10.12 -8.59
CA ASP A 88 -3.09 -10.57 -9.05
C ASP A 88 -1.98 -10.25 -8.04
N TYR A 89 -1.68 -11.19 -7.15
CA TYR A 89 -0.64 -11.05 -6.11
C TYR A 89 0.79 -11.18 -6.62
N ARG A 90 1.02 -11.56 -7.89
CA ARG A 90 2.38 -11.72 -8.42
C ARG A 90 3.12 -10.40 -8.53
N ARG A 91 2.37 -9.29 -8.63
CA ARG A 91 2.87 -7.92 -8.75
C ARG A 91 3.30 -7.32 -7.41
N VAL A 92 2.96 -7.96 -6.29
CA VAL A 92 3.31 -7.45 -4.95
C VAL A 92 4.80 -7.70 -4.70
N PRO A 93 5.59 -6.67 -4.36
CA PRO A 93 7.00 -6.82 -4.05
C PRO A 93 7.24 -7.89 -2.98
N ARG A 94 8.21 -8.78 -3.23
CA ARG A 94 8.67 -9.80 -2.27
C ARG A 94 10.08 -9.45 -1.81
N LEU A 95 10.17 -8.85 -0.63
CA LEU A 95 11.43 -8.43 -0.02
C LEU A 95 11.96 -9.54 0.88
N ARG A 96 13.25 -9.84 0.81
CA ARG A 96 13.92 -10.76 1.75
C ARG A 96 14.74 -9.93 2.74
N SER A 97 14.74 -10.31 4.01
CA SER A 97 15.69 -9.75 4.98
C SER A 97 17.12 -9.95 4.46
N GLY A 98 17.80 -8.85 4.13
CA GLY A 98 19.13 -8.84 3.49
C GLY A 98 19.15 -8.25 2.07
N SER A 99 18.01 -8.06 1.40
CA SER A 99 17.95 -7.29 0.15
C SER A 99 17.95 -5.79 0.46
N VAL A 100 19.12 -5.17 0.30
CA VAL A 100 19.23 -3.72 0.14
C VAL A 100 18.51 -3.38 -1.17
N LEU A 101 17.52 -2.48 -1.11
CA LEU A 101 17.02 -1.82 -2.32
C LEU A 101 18.17 -0.96 -2.84
N THR A 102 18.96 -1.48 -3.76
CA THR A 102 19.86 -0.64 -4.55
C THR A 102 18.97 0.20 -5.47
N ASN A 103 18.70 1.44 -5.07
CA ASN A 103 18.30 2.47 -6.01
C ASN A 103 19.50 2.69 -6.94
N SER A 104 19.46 2.10 -8.13
CA SER A 104 20.34 2.51 -9.22
C SER A 104 19.95 3.93 -9.62
N SER A 105 20.97 4.79 -9.62
CA SER A 105 20.95 6.23 -9.88
C SER A 105 20.41 6.62 -11.24
#